data_AF-X8BGQ6-F1
#
_entry.id   AF-X8BGQ6-F1
#
_cell.length_a   1.000
_cell.length_b   1.000
_cell.length_c   1.000
_cell.angle_alpha   90.00
_cell.angle_beta   90.00
_cell.angle_gamma   90.00
#
_symmetry.space_group_name_H-M   'P 1'
#
loop_
_entity.id
_entity.type
_entity.pdbx_description
1 polymer ?
#
loop_
_entity_poly.entity_id
_entity_poly.type
_entity_poly.pdbx_seq_one_letter_code
_entity_poly.pdbx_strand_id
1 'polypeptide(L)' 'MISGAEDAVTAAADQLRQQGRRVHRLAVSHAFHSPLMEPMIDEFRTVAAGFALRSPPSRSSPI' A
#
# COMPACT_ATOMS: atom_id res chain seq x y z
N MET A 1 3.42 6.32 -3.93
CA MET A 1 3.04 6.52 -2.53
C MET A 1 4.26 6.18 -1.68
N ILE A 2 4.57 6.99 -0.67
CA ILE A 2 5.51 6.61 0.39
C ILE A 2 4.69 6.24 1.63
N SER A 3 5.11 5.19 2.33
CA SER A 3 4.37 4.63 3.46
C SER A 3 5.37 4.06 4.46
N GLY A 4 5.10 4.25 5.75
CA GLY A 4 6.02 3.87 6.83
C GLY A 4 5.68 4.58 8.11
N ALA A 5 6.64 4.63 9.03
CA ALA A 5 6.52 5.37 10.27
C ALA A 5 6.17 6.84 9.99
N GLU A 6 5.23 7.39 10.78
CA GLU A 6 4.66 8.72 10.55
C GLU A 6 5.75 9.80 10.47
N ASP A 7 6.69 9.80 11.42
CA ASP A 7 7.76 10.80 11.47
C ASP A 7 8.66 10.74 10.23
N ALA A 8 9.04 9.54 9.80
CA ALA A 8 9.90 9.35 8.63
C ALA A 8 9.21 9.79 7.32
N VAL A 9 7.94 9.42 7.15
CA VAL A 9 7.15 9.84 5.98
C VAL A 9 6.88 11.34 5.99
N THR A 10 6.66 11.93 7.16
CA THR A 10 6.47 13.38 7.32
C THR A 10 7.73 14.14 6.95
N ALA A 11 8.90 13.71 7.44
CA ALA A 11 10.18 14.31 7.08
C ALA A 11 10.45 14.24 5.56
N ALA A 12 10.21 13.07 4.95
CA ALA A 12 10.35 12.91 3.50
C ALA A 12 9.37 13.78 2.71
N ALA A 13 8.11 13.89 3.17
CA ALA A 13 7.10 14.75 2.57
C ALA A 13 7.50 16.22 2.62
N ASP A 14 8.07 16.69 3.73
CA ASP A 14 8.52 18.06 3.89
C ASP A 14 9.73 18.38 3.00
N GLN A 15 10.69 17.46 2.87
CA GLN A 15 11.78 17.59 1.91
C GLN A 15 11.27 17.71 0.47
N LEU A 16 10.28 16.90 0.08
CA LEU A 16 9.67 16.97 -1.25
C LEU A 16 8.96 18.32 -1.47
N ARG A 17 8.25 18.84 -0.46
CA ARG A 17 7.63 20.17 -0.53
C ARG A 17 8.67 21.28 -0.70
N GLN A 18 9.77 21.24 0.04
CA GLN A 18 10.88 22.20 -0.08
C GLN A 18 11.51 22.18 -1.49
N GLN A 19 11.49 21.03 -2.16
CA GLN A 19 11.91 20.87 -3.56
C GLN A 19 10.84 21.30 -4.58
N GLY A 20 9.73 21.91 -4.14
CA GLY A 20 8.65 22.36 -5.00
C GLY A 20 7.75 21.23 -5.54
N ARG A 21 7.82 20.03 -4.97
CA ARG A 21 6.95 18.91 -5.38
C ARG A 21 5.59 19.00 -4.70
N ARG A 22 4.53 18.69 -5.45
CA ARG A 22 3.18 18.54 -4.88
C ARG A 22 3.12 17.28 -4.03
N VAL A 23 2.69 17.42 -2.79
CA VAL A 23 2.51 16.33 -1.83
C VAL A 23 1.08 16.35 -1.30
N HIS A 24 0.47 15.16 -1.18
CA HIS A 24 -0.87 14.99 -0.61
C HIS A 24 -0.85 13.85 0.41
N ARG A 25 -1.29 14.14 1.65
CA ARG A 25 -1.43 13.12 2.71
C ARG A 25 -2.73 12.37 2.49
N LEU A 26 -2.66 11.04 2.46
CA LEU A 26 -3.84 10.19 2.33
C LEU A 26 -4.56 10.08 3.68
N ALA A 27 -5.89 10.20 3.67
CA ALA A 27 -6.74 10.00 4.84
C ALA A 27 -6.99 8.51 5.07
N VAL A 28 -5.98 7.83 5.59
CA VAL A 28 -6.00 6.39 5.89
C VAL A 28 -5.56 6.15 7.33
N SER A 29 -6.00 5.04 7.92
CA SER A 29 -5.69 4.69 9.30
C SER A 29 -4.35 3.97 9.48
N HIS A 30 -3.81 3.37 8.42
CA HIS A 30 -2.59 2.55 8.49
C HIS A 30 -1.63 2.85 7.35
N ALA A 31 -0.36 2.60 7.62
CA ALA A 31 0.72 2.63 6.64
C ALA A 31 0.74 1.34 5.79
N PHE A 32 -0.26 1.18 4.92
CA PHE A 32 -0.31 0.06 3.97
C PHE A 32 0.96 -0.01 3.11
N HIS A 33 1.37 -1.22 2.72
CA HIS A 33 2.61 -1.47 1.96
C HIS A 33 3.89 -1.01 2.67
N SER A 34 3.90 -0.96 4.00
CA SER A 34 5.12 -0.74 4.80
C SER A 34 5.40 -1.93 5.72
N PRO A 35 6.63 -2.03 6.29
CA PRO A 35 6.95 -3.05 7.29
C PRO A 35 6.05 -3.01 8.54
N LEU A 36 5.32 -1.90 8.78
CA LEU A 36 4.32 -1.84 9.85
C LEU A 36 3.14 -2.78 9.63
N MET A 37 2.99 -3.34 8.43
CA MET A 37 1.99 -4.38 8.13
C MET A 37 2.46 -5.78 8.52
N GLU A 38 3.74 -5.99 8.82
CA GLU A 38 4.30 -7.32 9.15
C GLU A 38 3.51 -8.07 10.23
N PRO A 39 3.06 -7.43 11.34
CA PRO A 39 2.36 -8.15 12.41
C PRO A 39 1.06 -8.84 11.97
N MET A 40 0.42 -8.40 10.88
CA MET A 40 -0.84 -8.99 10.41
C MET A 40 -0.67 -9.98 9.25
N ILE A 41 0.54 -10.17 8.70
CA ILE A 41 0.75 -10.95 7.46
C ILE A 41 0.44 -12.43 7.65
N ASP A 42 0.85 -13.03 8.77
CA ASP A 42 0.61 -14.46 9.02
C ASP A 42 -0.87 -14.79 9.21
N GLU A 43 -1.61 -13.92 9.91
CA GLU A 43 -3.07 -14.06 10.05
C GLU A 43 -3.75 -13.88 8.69
N PHE A 44 -3.37 -12.85 7.93
CA PHE A 44 -3.89 -12.61 6.60
C PHE A 44 -3.64 -13.79 5.66
N ARG A 45 -2.44 -14.41 5.71
CA ARG A 45 -2.10 -15.60 4.93
C ARG A 45 -3.01 -16.78 5.27
N THR A 46 -3.27 -17.00 6.56
CA THR A 46 -4.18 -18.06 7.02
C THR A 46 -5.57 -17.90 6.41
N VAL A 47 -6.12 -16.69 6.46
CA VAL A 47 -7.44 -16.40 5.87
C VAL A 47 -7.43 -16.55 4.35
N ALA A 48 -6.40 -16.02 3.68
CA ALA A 48 -6.28 -16.07 2.22
C ALA A 48 -6.18 -17.52 1.69
N ALA A 49 -5.53 -18.42 2.43
CA ALA A 49 -5.41 -19.83 2.07
C ALA A 49 -6.75 -20.59 2.04
N GLY A 50 -7.79 -20.05 2.70
CA GLY A 50 -9.14 -20.62 2.69
C GLY A 50 -9.91 -20.43 1.37
N PHE A 51 -9.37 -19.68 0.42
CA PHE A 51 -10.06 -19.36 -0.85
C PHE A 51 -9.52 -20.17 -2.03
N ALA A 52 -10.43 -20.74 -2.82
CA ALA A 52 -10.07 -21.36 -4.10
C ALA A 52 -9.72 -20.28 -5.14
N LEU A 53 -8.48 -20.28 -5.61
CA LEU A 53 -8.02 -19.43 -6.71
C LEU A 53 -8.60 -19.91 -8.04
N ARG A 54 -9.18 -18.98 -8.80
CA ARG A 54 -9.64 -19.21 -10.18
C ARG A 54 -8.89 -18.27 -11.11
N SER A 55 -8.53 -18.75 -12.29
CA SER A 55 -7.96 -17.89 -13.32
C SER A 55 -8.91 -16.76 -13.65
N PRO A 56 -8.42 -15.52 -13.83
CA PRO A 56 -9.26 -14.45 -14.34
C PRO A 56 -9.77 -14.83 -15.73
N PRO A 57 -10.99 -14.42 -16.11
CA PRO A 57 -11.44 -14.60 -17.49
C PRO A 57 -10.46 -13.89 -18.43
N SER A 58 -10.12 -14.52 -19.55
CA SER A 58 -9.34 -13.87 -20.60
C SER A 58 -10.08 -12.60 -21.05
N ARG A 59 -9.40 -11.46 -21.11
CA ARG A 59 -9.94 -10.30 -21.81
C ARG A 59 -10.11 -10.70 -23.28
N SER A 60 -11.35 -10.86 -23.74
CA SER A 60 -11.63 -10.82 -25.16
C SER A 60 -11.40 -9.38 -25.62
N SER A 61 -10.25 -9.11 -26.24
CA SER A 61 -10.12 -7.89 -27.03
C SER A 61 -11.04 -8.02 -28.24
N PRO A 62 -12.01 -7.12 -28.46
CA PRO A 62 -12.63 -7.00 -29.77
C PRO A 62 -11.53 -6.53 -30.74
N ILE A 63 -11.25 -7.35 -31.75
CA ILE A 63 -10.55 -6.91 -32.96
C ILE A 63 -11.47 -5.94 -33.70
#